data_AF-A0A6I4VZR0-F1
#
_entry.id   AF-A0A6I4VZR0-F1
#
_cell.length_a   1.000
_cell.length_b   1.000
_cell.length_c   1.000
_cell.angle_alpha   90.00
_cell.angle_beta   90.00
_cell.angle_gamma   90.00
#
_symmetry.space_group_name_H-M   'P 1'
#
loop_
_entity.id
_entity.type
_entity.pdbx_description
1 polymer ?
#
loop_
_entity_poly.entity_id
_entity_poly.type
_entity_poly.pdbx_seq_one_letter_code
_entity_poly.pdbx_strand_id
1 'polypeptide(L)'
;MKKGIWFSAFILFLLVGCSTAQDMYTASYLSDKIQIELDKAQAQRKNQMEVEKILAADPNMTDKKKIDQALADFNRLDTQIIPVYEKTMKQVQISVHSLNQQLTKVKSADVKQLSQNTIQSFQKMLTAELAYIENAKRSSKLQKRYFTILQKGQIPTDAAIDQINQDITTSSDVFTQLNASIDEFNKHWEKLVQKAGQELQQ
;
A
#
# COMPACT_ATOMS: atom_id res chain seq x y z
N MET A 1 3.69 -0.95 -82.93
CA MET A 1 2.56 -0.84 -81.98
C MET A 1 2.50 -2.12 -81.17
N LYS A 2 2.89 -2.06 -79.88
CA LYS A 2 2.83 -3.18 -78.92
C LYS A 2 1.52 -3.04 -78.13
N LYS A 3 0.74 -4.10 -77.97
CA LYS A 3 -0.32 -4.18 -76.96
C LYS A 3 -0.02 -5.40 -76.09
N GLY A 4 0.47 -5.12 -74.87
CA GLY A 4 0.75 -6.11 -73.84
C GLY A 4 -0.49 -6.42 -73.02
N ILE A 5 -0.63 -7.70 -72.70
CA ILE A 5 -1.49 -8.25 -71.65
C ILE A 5 -0.83 -7.92 -70.32
N TRP A 6 -1.55 -7.30 -69.38
CA TRP A 6 -1.16 -7.30 -67.96
C TRP A 6 -2.38 -7.67 -67.12
N PHE A 7 -2.27 -8.82 -66.48
CA PHE A 7 -3.13 -9.30 -65.41
C PHE A 7 -3.00 -8.35 -64.21
N SER A 8 -4.12 -7.81 -63.74
CA SER A 8 -4.19 -7.09 -62.47
C SER A 8 -4.03 -8.09 -61.32
N ALA A 9 -2.83 -8.15 -60.76
CA ALA A 9 -2.58 -8.86 -59.51
C ALA A 9 -3.20 -8.08 -58.35
N PHE A 10 -4.19 -8.72 -57.74
CA PHE A 10 -4.78 -8.41 -56.45
C PHE A 10 -3.67 -8.40 -55.38
N ILE A 11 -3.31 -7.23 -54.84
CA ILE A 11 -2.48 -7.14 -53.63
C ILE A 11 -3.38 -6.66 -52.50
N LEU A 12 -3.76 -7.63 -51.66
CA LEU A 12 -4.28 -7.39 -50.32
C LEU A 12 -3.34 -6.44 -49.59
N PHE A 13 -3.87 -5.30 -49.14
CA PHE A 13 -3.29 -4.55 -48.02
C PHE A 13 -3.43 -5.39 -46.74
N LEU A 14 -2.46 -6.28 -46.49
CA LEU A 14 -2.30 -6.93 -45.19
C LEU A 14 -1.67 -5.93 -44.22
N LEU A 15 -2.54 -5.30 -43.43
CA LEU A 15 -2.34 -4.84 -42.05
C LEU A 15 -0.91 -4.95 -41.50
N VAL A 16 -0.07 -3.96 -41.81
CA VAL A 16 1.16 -3.69 -41.04
C VAL A 16 0.74 -2.90 -39.80
N GLY A 17 0.11 -3.58 -38.84
CA GLY A 17 -0.45 -2.93 -37.65
C GLY A 17 -0.65 -3.83 -36.43
N CYS A 18 -0.09 -5.05 -36.42
CA CYS A 18 -0.35 -6.04 -35.37
C CYS A 18 0.84 -6.40 -34.46
N SER A 19 1.98 -5.71 -34.54
CA SER A 19 3.12 -6.01 -33.63
C SER A 19 3.13 -5.15 -32.35
N THR A 20 2.61 -3.92 -32.37
CA THR A 20 2.70 -2.99 -31.22
C THR A 20 1.78 -3.36 -30.05
N ALA A 21 0.69 -4.10 -30.29
CA ALA A 21 -0.20 -4.58 -29.22
C ALA A 21 0.31 -5.87 -28.55
N GLN A 22 1.25 -6.60 -29.18
CA GLN A 22 1.71 -7.90 -28.69
C GLN A 22 2.73 -7.83 -27.55
N ASP A 23 3.33 -6.65 -27.31
CA ASP A 23 4.39 -6.40 -26.32
C ASP A 23 4.00 -5.36 -25.25
N MET A 24 2.69 -5.11 -25.05
CA MET A 24 2.26 -4.15 -24.02
C MET A 24 2.48 -4.61 -22.57
N TYR A 25 2.66 -5.90 -22.31
CA TYR A 25 2.78 -6.47 -20.97
C TYR A 25 4.22 -6.90 -20.65
N THR A 26 5.15 -5.97 -20.83
CA THR A 26 6.58 -6.08 -20.46
C THR A 26 6.78 -5.89 -18.96
N ALA A 27 7.98 -6.17 -18.47
CA ALA A 27 8.34 -5.86 -17.08
C ALA A 27 8.24 -4.35 -16.82
N SER A 28 8.64 -3.51 -17.78
CA SER A 28 8.51 -2.04 -17.68
C SER A 28 7.06 -1.58 -17.52
N TYR A 29 6.13 -2.10 -18.32
CA TYR A 29 4.72 -1.73 -18.17
C TYR A 29 4.18 -2.11 -16.78
N LEU A 30 4.49 -3.33 -16.32
CA LEU A 30 4.01 -3.82 -15.03
C LEU A 30 4.66 -3.08 -13.86
N SER A 31 5.95 -2.76 -13.94
CA SER A 31 6.62 -1.94 -12.95
C SER A 31 5.97 -0.56 -12.87
N ASP A 32 5.67 0.10 -13.98
CA ASP A 32 5.03 1.41 -13.97
C ASP A 32 3.66 1.38 -13.31
N LYS A 33 2.86 0.34 -13.59
CA LYS A 33 1.55 0.18 -12.94
C LYS A 33 1.66 -0.07 -11.45
N ILE A 34 2.62 -0.88 -11.01
CA ILE A 34 2.87 -1.13 -9.58
C ILE A 34 3.40 0.14 -8.91
N GLN A 35 4.29 0.89 -9.55
CA GLN A 35 4.85 2.14 -9.04
C GLN A 35 3.76 3.19 -8.81
N ILE A 36 2.80 3.35 -9.73
CA ILE A 36 1.67 4.27 -9.55
C ILE A 36 0.88 3.94 -8.28
N GLU A 37 0.64 2.66 -8.02
CA GLU A 37 -0.08 2.23 -6.83
C GLU A 37 0.78 2.33 -5.56
N LEU A 38 2.09 2.08 -5.67
CA LEU A 38 3.06 2.30 -4.60
C LEU A 38 3.16 3.78 -4.22
N ASP A 39 3.18 4.70 -5.18
CA ASP A 39 3.23 6.15 -4.96
C ASP A 39 1.99 6.62 -4.18
N LYS A 40 0.81 6.11 -4.53
CA LYS A 40 -0.42 6.40 -3.78
C LYS A 40 -0.34 5.91 -2.34
N ALA A 41 0.27 4.73 -2.12
CA ALA A 41 0.48 4.21 -0.78
C ALA A 41 1.48 5.08 0.00
N GLN A 42 2.61 5.41 -0.62
CA GLN A 42 3.65 6.26 -0.04
C GLN A 42 3.20 7.69 0.22
N ALA A 43 2.25 8.23 -0.55
CA ALA A 43 1.64 9.53 -0.29
C ALA A 43 0.95 9.59 1.09
N GLN A 44 0.64 8.44 1.70
CA GLN A 44 0.07 8.34 3.03
C GLN A 44 1.11 8.29 4.16
N ARG A 45 2.41 8.32 3.86
CA ARG A 45 3.50 8.39 4.88
C ARG A 45 3.27 9.47 5.93
N LYS A 46 2.75 10.63 5.53
CA LYS A 46 2.40 11.71 6.47
C LYS A 46 1.33 11.27 7.47
N ASN A 47 0.30 10.58 7.00
CA ASN A 47 -0.77 10.08 7.87
C ASN A 47 -0.26 8.99 8.80
N GLN A 48 0.61 8.09 8.32
CA GLN A 48 1.28 7.10 9.16
C GLN A 48 2.10 7.75 10.29
N MET A 49 2.96 8.72 9.97
CA MET A 49 3.76 9.43 10.98
C MET A 49 2.89 10.18 12.00
N GLU A 50 1.78 10.78 11.56
CA GLU A 50 0.85 11.43 12.48
C GLU A 50 0.12 10.42 13.38
N VAL A 51 -0.23 9.23 12.88
CA VAL A 51 -0.77 8.14 13.70
C VAL A 51 0.23 7.78 14.80
N GLU A 52 1.49 7.49 14.43
CA GLU A 52 2.54 7.11 15.38
C GLU A 52 2.77 8.19 16.44
N LYS A 53 2.83 9.45 16.02
CA LYS A 53 3.01 10.60 16.93
C LYS A 53 1.87 10.73 17.94
N ILE A 54 0.62 10.55 17.52
CA ILE A 54 -0.55 10.68 18.40
C ILE A 54 -0.63 9.49 19.36
N LEU A 55 -0.37 8.27 18.88
CA LEU A 55 -0.38 7.07 19.71
C LEU A 55 0.80 7.01 20.71
N ALA A 56 1.85 7.81 20.49
CA ALA A 56 2.98 7.97 21.39
C ALA A 56 2.73 8.98 22.53
N ALA A 57 1.48 9.42 22.74
CA ALA A 57 1.12 10.29 23.85
C ALA A 57 1.51 9.64 25.19
N ASP A 58 2.19 10.40 26.05
CA ASP A 58 2.64 9.92 27.36
C ASP A 58 1.44 9.54 28.26
N PRO A 59 1.27 8.25 28.62
CA PRO A 59 0.18 7.80 29.47
C PRO A 59 0.31 8.30 30.92
N ASN A 60 1.46 8.81 31.32
CA ASN A 60 1.70 9.33 32.67
C ASN A 60 1.54 10.86 32.77
N MET A 61 1.06 11.54 31.71
CA MET A 61 0.88 12.98 31.78
C MET A 61 -0.17 13.38 32.83
N THR A 62 0.17 14.41 33.60
CA THR A 62 -0.71 14.97 34.66
C THR A 62 -1.17 16.39 34.36
N ASP A 63 -0.55 17.05 33.37
CA ASP A 63 -0.90 18.40 32.95
C ASP A 63 -2.23 18.40 32.18
N LYS A 64 -3.23 19.11 32.71
CA LYS A 64 -4.59 19.16 32.14
C LYS A 64 -4.62 19.68 30.70
N LYS A 65 -3.80 20.70 30.37
CA LYS A 65 -3.75 21.26 29.02
C LYS A 65 -3.17 20.25 28.02
N LYS A 66 -2.17 19.48 28.43
CA LYS A 66 -1.61 18.40 27.61
C LYS A 66 -2.62 17.26 27.42
N ILE A 67 -3.41 16.92 28.45
CA ILE A 67 -4.49 15.92 28.35
C ILE A 67 -5.56 16.39 27.36
N ASP A 68 -6.00 17.65 27.46
CA ASP A 68 -6.98 18.23 26.54
C ASP A 68 -6.48 18.21 25.10
N GLN A 69 -5.20 18.54 24.88
CA GLN A 69 -4.56 18.48 23.57
C GLN A 69 -4.50 17.04 23.05
N ALA A 70 -4.10 16.08 23.88
CA ALA A 70 -4.06 14.66 23.49
C ALA A 70 -5.45 14.18 23.04
N LEU A 71 -6.50 14.50 23.79
CA LEU A 71 -7.89 14.16 23.41
C LEU A 71 -8.32 14.82 22.09
N ALA A 72 -7.93 16.06 21.84
CA ALA A 72 -8.18 16.72 20.55
C ALA A 72 -7.42 16.03 19.40
N ASP A 73 -6.18 15.59 19.63
CA ASP A 73 -5.40 14.83 18.66
C ASP A 73 -6.00 13.45 18.39
N PHE A 74 -6.47 12.71 19.41
CA PHE A 74 -7.20 11.45 19.20
C PHE A 74 -8.50 11.67 18.41
N ASN A 75 -9.23 12.76 18.66
CA ASN A 75 -10.40 13.11 17.85
C ASN A 75 -10.02 13.34 16.38
N ARG A 76 -8.94 14.07 16.12
CA ARG A 76 -8.43 14.31 14.77
C ARG A 76 -7.98 13.00 14.11
N LEU A 77 -7.28 12.14 14.86
CA LEU A 77 -6.86 10.81 14.42
C LEU A 77 -8.05 9.99 13.92
N ASP A 78 -9.08 9.87 14.76
CA ASP A 78 -10.28 9.05 14.48
C ASP A 78 -11.11 9.58 13.30
N THR A 79 -11.21 10.91 13.15
CA THR A 79 -12.17 11.54 12.24
C THR A 79 -11.58 12.02 10.92
N GLN A 80 -10.27 12.27 10.87
CA GLN A 80 -9.62 12.86 9.69
C GLN A 80 -8.49 11.99 9.15
N ILE A 81 -7.62 11.47 10.01
CA ILE A 81 -6.38 10.83 9.58
C ILE A 81 -6.63 9.37 9.20
N ILE A 82 -7.13 8.56 10.14
CA ILE A 82 -7.38 7.13 9.92
C ILE A 82 -8.34 6.89 8.74
N PRO A 83 -9.49 7.59 8.62
CA PRO A 83 -10.43 7.32 7.53
C PRO A 83 -9.84 7.56 6.14
N VAL A 84 -9.04 8.63 5.98
CA VAL A 84 -8.36 8.92 4.71
C VAL A 84 -7.31 7.87 4.44
N TYR A 85 -6.48 7.56 5.43
CA TYR A 85 -5.39 6.59 5.28
C TYR A 85 -5.92 5.22 4.88
N GLU A 86 -6.90 4.71 5.62
CA GLU A 86 -7.54 3.43 5.37
C GLU A 86 -8.20 3.37 3.99
N LYS A 87 -8.94 4.41 3.61
CA LYS A 87 -9.61 4.48 2.31
C LYS A 87 -8.59 4.37 1.18
N THR A 88 -7.49 5.10 1.26
CA THR A 88 -6.43 5.03 0.25
C THR A 88 -5.82 3.64 0.19
N MET A 89 -5.48 3.02 1.33
CA MET A 89 -4.91 1.67 1.34
C MET A 89 -5.88 0.63 0.75
N LYS A 90 -7.17 0.72 1.06
CA LYS A 90 -8.21 -0.15 0.45
C LYS A 90 -8.33 0.05 -1.06
N GLN A 91 -8.25 1.29 -1.53
CA GLN A 91 -8.27 1.58 -2.98
C GLN A 91 -7.04 0.98 -3.68
N VAL A 92 -5.86 1.14 -3.09
CA VAL A 92 -4.62 0.55 -3.62
C VAL A 92 -4.72 -0.98 -3.64
N GLN A 93 -5.24 -1.61 -2.58
CA GLN A 93 -5.45 -3.05 -2.52
C GLN A 93 -6.37 -3.56 -3.63
N ILE A 94 -7.45 -2.85 -3.95
CA ILE A 94 -8.35 -3.17 -5.06
C ILE A 94 -7.62 -3.05 -6.41
N SER A 95 -6.88 -1.96 -6.62
CA SER A 95 -6.08 -1.75 -7.84
C SER A 95 -5.07 -2.88 -8.05
N VAL A 96 -4.30 -3.23 -7.01
CA VAL A 96 -3.29 -4.30 -7.07
C VAL A 96 -3.92 -5.66 -7.33
N HIS A 97 -5.11 -5.94 -6.77
CA HIS A 97 -5.87 -7.13 -7.11
C HIS A 97 -6.24 -7.19 -8.60
N SER A 98 -6.63 -6.05 -9.19
CA SER A 98 -6.90 -5.96 -10.64
C SER A 98 -5.64 -6.20 -11.48
N LEU A 99 -4.47 -5.69 -11.06
CA LEU A 99 -3.20 -5.95 -11.75
C LEU A 99 -2.86 -7.44 -11.81
N ASN A 100 -3.15 -8.19 -10.73
CA ASN A 100 -2.94 -9.64 -10.71
C ASN A 100 -3.71 -10.37 -11.83
N GLN A 101 -4.92 -9.92 -12.15
CA GLN A 101 -5.74 -10.50 -13.22
C GLN A 101 -5.13 -10.25 -14.61
N GLN A 102 -4.41 -9.14 -14.77
CA GLN A 102 -3.74 -8.77 -16.02
C GLN A 102 -2.50 -9.62 -16.30
N LEU A 103 -1.94 -10.31 -15.30
CA LEU A 103 -0.79 -11.21 -15.47
C LEU A 103 -1.05 -12.38 -16.42
N THR A 104 -2.31 -12.72 -16.67
CA THR A 104 -2.70 -13.73 -17.66
C THR A 104 -2.29 -13.34 -19.10
N LYS A 105 -2.08 -12.05 -19.35
CA LYS A 105 -1.72 -11.49 -20.65
C LYS A 105 -0.20 -11.39 -20.86
N VAL A 106 0.59 -11.67 -19.82
CA VAL A 106 2.06 -11.66 -19.87
C VAL A 106 2.54 -12.93 -20.55
N LYS A 107 3.25 -12.78 -21.68
CA LYS A 107 3.76 -13.91 -22.47
C LYS A 107 5.07 -14.47 -21.91
N SER A 108 5.97 -13.60 -21.46
CA SER A 108 7.26 -14.01 -20.89
C SER A 108 7.05 -14.69 -19.54
N ALA A 109 7.46 -15.96 -19.42
CA ALA A 109 7.33 -16.73 -18.19
C ALA A 109 8.09 -16.08 -17.03
N ASP A 110 9.29 -15.58 -17.29
CA ASP A 110 10.13 -14.91 -16.29
C ASP A 110 9.49 -13.61 -15.81
N VAL A 111 9.01 -12.77 -16.73
CA VAL A 111 8.32 -11.52 -16.37
C VAL A 111 7.06 -11.82 -15.57
N LYS A 112 6.29 -12.83 -16.00
CA LYS A 112 5.08 -13.25 -15.30
C LYS A 112 5.38 -13.68 -13.88
N GLN A 113 6.42 -14.48 -13.65
CA GLN A 113 6.81 -14.93 -12.32
C GLN A 113 7.28 -13.77 -11.44
N LEU A 114 8.12 -12.87 -11.96
CA LEU A 114 8.62 -11.72 -11.22
C LEU A 114 7.48 -10.77 -10.82
N SER A 115 6.58 -10.46 -11.76
CA SER A 115 5.43 -9.61 -11.50
C SER A 115 4.44 -10.27 -10.54
N GLN A 116 4.22 -11.58 -10.64
CA GLN A 116 3.39 -12.32 -9.70
C GLN A 116 3.94 -12.27 -8.28
N ASN A 117 5.24 -12.55 -8.10
CA ASN A 117 5.89 -12.47 -6.78
C ASN A 117 5.76 -11.06 -6.19
N THR A 118 6.02 -10.03 -7.01
CA THR A 118 5.96 -8.62 -6.60
C THR A 118 4.55 -8.23 -6.18
N ILE A 119 3.53 -8.54 -7.00
CA ILE A 119 2.12 -8.24 -6.71
C ILE A 119 1.66 -8.97 -5.45
N GLN A 120 2.04 -10.24 -5.27
CA GLN A 120 1.70 -11.00 -4.07
C GLN A 120 2.32 -10.39 -2.82
N SER A 121 3.61 -10.04 -2.84
CA SER A 121 4.23 -9.35 -1.71
C SER A 121 3.64 -7.96 -1.46
N PHE A 122 3.23 -7.24 -2.50
CA PHE A 122 2.56 -5.95 -2.33
C PHE A 122 1.18 -6.12 -1.67
N GLN A 123 0.41 -7.15 -2.05
CA GLN A 123 -0.86 -7.48 -1.38
C GLN A 123 -0.67 -7.83 0.09
N LYS A 124 0.40 -8.58 0.43
CA LYS A 124 0.76 -8.86 1.83
C LYS A 124 1.10 -7.57 2.58
N MET A 125 1.92 -6.70 1.98
CA MET A 125 2.27 -5.40 2.55
C MET A 125 1.03 -4.54 2.84
N LEU A 126 0.10 -4.44 1.88
CA LEU A 126 -1.15 -3.69 2.06
C LEU A 126 -2.05 -4.32 3.13
N THR A 127 -2.05 -5.65 3.25
CA THR A 127 -2.79 -6.35 4.30
C THR A 127 -2.22 -6.03 5.68
N ALA A 128 -0.88 -6.05 5.81
CA ALA A 128 -0.22 -5.69 7.06
C ALA A 128 -0.44 -4.21 7.40
N GLU A 129 -0.43 -3.32 6.41
CA GLU A 129 -0.73 -1.88 6.60
C GLU A 129 -2.16 -1.67 7.09
N LEU A 130 -3.14 -2.39 6.52
CA LEU A 130 -4.52 -2.34 6.99
C LEU A 130 -4.67 -2.91 8.41
N ALA A 131 -3.92 -3.96 8.76
CA ALA A 131 -3.88 -4.47 10.13
C ALA A 131 -3.28 -3.46 11.10
N TYR A 132 -2.23 -2.72 10.69
CA TYR A 132 -1.67 -1.60 11.44
C TYR A 132 -2.70 -0.50 11.66
N ILE A 133 -3.48 -0.13 10.64
CA ILE A 133 -4.54 0.87 10.75
C ILE A 133 -5.65 0.42 11.71
N GLU A 134 -6.07 -0.86 11.65
CA GLU A 134 -7.05 -1.41 12.59
C GLU A 134 -6.52 -1.43 14.03
N ASN A 135 -5.24 -1.76 14.20
CA ASN A 135 -4.56 -1.68 15.49
C ASN A 135 -4.59 -0.24 16.03
N ALA A 136 -4.23 0.75 15.19
CA ALA A 136 -4.26 2.16 15.56
C ALA A 136 -5.66 2.65 15.97
N LYS A 137 -6.74 2.18 15.32
CA LYS A 137 -8.12 2.48 15.75
C LYS A 137 -8.40 1.94 17.15
N ARG A 138 -7.98 0.70 17.43
CA ARG A 138 -8.16 0.08 18.75
C ARG A 138 -7.38 0.86 19.82
N SER A 139 -6.10 1.14 19.56
CA SER A 139 -5.22 1.90 20.44
C SER A 139 -5.77 3.31 20.72
N SER A 140 -6.21 4.03 19.68
CA SER A 140 -6.84 5.35 19.82
C SER A 140 -8.04 5.29 20.77
N LYS A 141 -8.96 4.34 20.57
CA LYS A 141 -10.13 4.17 21.42
C LYS A 141 -9.76 3.88 22.88
N LEU A 142 -8.75 3.05 23.10
CA LEU A 142 -8.27 2.69 24.43
C LEU A 142 -7.63 3.91 25.13
N GLN A 143 -6.65 4.53 24.49
CA GLN A 143 -5.91 5.66 25.05
C GLN A 143 -6.83 6.88 25.27
N LYS A 144 -7.76 7.16 24.35
CA LYS A 144 -8.76 8.23 24.51
C LYS A 144 -9.65 8.03 25.73
N ARG A 145 -10.08 6.79 26.00
CA ARG A 145 -10.85 6.47 27.23
C ARG A 145 -10.00 6.73 28.47
N TYR A 146 -8.75 6.30 28.46
CA TYR A 146 -7.81 6.53 29.53
C TYR A 146 -7.57 8.04 29.80
N PHE A 147 -7.28 8.83 28.77
CA PHE A 147 -7.13 10.28 28.90
C PHE A 147 -8.42 10.99 29.33
N THR A 148 -9.59 10.46 28.98
CA THR A 148 -10.88 11.00 29.46
C THR A 148 -11.06 10.79 30.96
N ILE A 149 -10.57 9.68 31.51
CA ILE A 149 -10.55 9.42 32.97
C ILE A 149 -9.63 10.43 33.65
N LEU A 150 -8.41 10.61 33.12
CA LEU A 150 -7.45 11.59 33.64
C LEU A 150 -7.98 13.03 33.57
N GLN A 151 -8.64 13.42 32.48
CA GLN A 151 -9.25 14.75 32.32
C GLN A 151 -10.28 15.05 33.42
N LYS A 152 -11.00 14.03 33.89
CA LYS A 152 -11.97 14.13 35.00
C LYS A 152 -11.30 14.15 36.39
N GLY A 153 -9.97 14.08 36.46
CA GLY A 153 -9.23 13.97 37.72
C GLY A 153 -9.39 12.62 38.41
N GLN A 154 -9.80 11.59 37.67
CA GLN A 154 -9.97 10.23 38.19
C GLN A 154 -8.68 9.43 38.01
N ILE A 155 -8.44 8.49 38.92
CA ILE A 155 -7.30 7.57 38.84
C ILE A 155 -7.72 6.38 37.95
N PRO A 156 -6.96 6.07 36.88
CA PRO A 156 -7.19 4.87 36.09
C PRO A 156 -7.05 3.61 36.94
N THR A 157 -7.85 2.58 36.64
CA THR A 157 -7.72 1.29 37.32
C THR A 157 -6.47 0.55 36.83
N ASP A 158 -5.92 -0.34 37.67
CA ASP A 158 -4.81 -1.23 37.28
C ASP A 158 -5.16 -2.00 36.00
N ALA A 159 -6.39 -2.50 35.88
CA ALA A 159 -6.87 -3.18 34.67
C ALA A 159 -6.82 -2.28 33.41
N ALA A 160 -7.04 -0.97 33.53
CA ALA A 160 -6.94 -0.05 32.39
C ALA A 160 -5.47 0.17 31.99
N ILE A 161 -4.56 0.21 32.97
CA ILE A 161 -3.11 0.32 32.75
C ILE A 161 -2.58 -0.97 32.10
N ASP A 162 -2.98 -2.13 32.61
CA ASP A 162 -2.64 -3.44 32.04
C ASP A 162 -3.12 -3.56 30.60
N GLN A 163 -4.33 -3.06 30.29
CA GLN A 163 -4.85 -3.06 28.93
C GLN A 163 -4.01 -2.19 27.99
N ILE A 164 -3.51 -1.03 28.45
CA ILE A 164 -2.59 -0.19 27.67
C ILE A 164 -1.27 -0.90 27.44
N ASN A 165 -0.70 -1.53 28.47
CA ASN A 165 0.55 -2.27 28.35
C ASN A 165 0.43 -3.44 27.35
N GLN A 166 -0.69 -4.16 27.39
CA GLN A 166 -0.98 -5.23 26.43
C GLN A 166 -1.14 -4.69 25.00
N ASP A 167 -1.78 -3.53 24.85
CA ASP A 167 -1.96 -2.87 23.56
C ASP A 167 -0.63 -2.40 22.95
N ILE A 168 0.31 -1.93 23.78
CA ILE A 168 1.68 -1.58 23.35
C ILE A 168 2.40 -2.81 22.79
N THR A 169 2.36 -3.95 23.49
CA THR A 169 2.95 -5.21 23.01
C THR A 169 2.34 -5.64 21.68
N THR A 170 1.00 -5.61 21.59
CA THR A 170 0.30 -5.97 20.35
C THR A 170 0.67 -5.04 19.20
N SER A 171 0.79 -3.75 19.47
CA SER A 171 1.20 -2.75 18.47
C SER A 171 2.62 -2.99 17.97
N SER A 172 3.54 -3.38 18.85
CA SER A 172 4.91 -3.76 18.49
C SER A 172 4.95 -4.96 17.56
N ASP A 173 4.14 -5.99 17.82
CA ASP A 173 4.06 -7.18 16.96
C ASP A 173 3.51 -6.84 15.57
N VAL A 174 2.44 -6.03 15.52
CA VAL A 174 1.83 -5.58 14.26
C VAL A 174 2.83 -4.75 13.43
N PHE A 175 3.57 -3.84 14.08
CA PHE A 175 4.59 -3.05 13.40
C PHE A 175 5.75 -3.90 12.87
N THR A 176 6.16 -4.92 13.63
CA THR A 176 7.18 -5.89 13.19
C THR A 176 6.72 -6.65 11.95
N GLN A 177 5.47 -7.11 11.92
CA GLN A 177 4.89 -7.79 10.76
C GLN A 177 4.78 -6.87 9.54
N LEU A 178 4.41 -5.61 9.74
CA LEU A 178 4.39 -4.60 8.68
C LEU A 178 5.78 -4.43 8.07
N ASN A 179 6.81 -4.20 8.88
CA ASN A 179 8.18 -4.03 8.37
C ASN A 179 8.68 -5.28 7.62
N ALA A 180 8.43 -6.47 8.16
CA ALA A 180 8.80 -7.71 7.48
C ALA A 180 8.12 -7.84 6.09
N SER A 181 6.87 -7.39 5.97
CA SER A 181 6.15 -7.41 4.69
C SER A 181 6.68 -6.35 3.69
N ILE A 182 7.13 -5.19 4.18
CA ILE A 182 7.79 -4.16 3.36
C ILE A 182 9.12 -4.69 2.83
N ASP A 183 9.92 -5.36 3.66
CA ASP A 183 11.20 -5.94 3.26
C ASP A 183 11.01 -7.04 2.19
N GLU A 184 10.00 -7.91 2.37
CA GLU A 184 9.64 -8.92 1.37
C GLU A 184 9.23 -8.27 0.04
N PHE A 185 8.42 -7.20 0.09
CA PHE A 185 8.04 -6.45 -1.11
C PHE A 185 9.24 -5.82 -1.81
N ASN A 186 10.11 -5.12 -1.07
CA ASN A 186 11.29 -4.46 -1.63
C ASN A 186 12.20 -5.43 -2.37
N LYS A 187 12.41 -6.63 -1.82
CA LYS A 187 13.20 -7.69 -2.45
C LYS A 187 12.64 -8.15 -3.79
N HIS A 188 11.31 -8.25 -3.92
CA HIS A 188 10.69 -8.65 -5.19
C HIS A 188 10.61 -7.48 -6.17
N TRP A 189 10.31 -6.29 -5.66
CA TRP A 189 10.26 -5.05 -6.42
C TRP A 189 11.58 -4.76 -7.12
N GLU A 190 12.70 -4.85 -6.40
CA GLU A 190 14.04 -4.64 -6.95
C GLU A 190 14.31 -5.54 -8.16
N LYS A 191 13.96 -6.83 -8.07
CA LYS A 191 14.15 -7.78 -9.17
C LYS A 191 13.30 -7.45 -10.39
N LEU A 192 12.05 -7.02 -10.18
CA LEU A 192 11.17 -6.63 -11.28
C LEU A 192 11.67 -5.36 -11.98
N VAL A 193 12.11 -4.36 -11.20
CA VAL A 193 12.68 -3.11 -11.74
C VAL A 193 14.00 -3.37 -12.47
N GLN A 194 14.87 -4.24 -11.96
CA GLN A 194 16.08 -4.66 -12.66
C GLN A 194 15.74 -5.30 -14.01
N LYS A 195 14.72 -6.17 -14.06
CA LYS A 195 14.25 -6.77 -15.32
C LYS A 195 13.70 -5.72 -16.28
N ALA A 196 12.90 -4.77 -15.79
CA ALA A 196 12.39 -3.67 -16.59
C ALA A 196 13.52 -2.81 -17.20
N GLY A 197 14.54 -2.48 -16.40
CA GLY A 197 15.71 -1.74 -16.87
C GLY A 197 16.50 -2.47 -17.95
N GLN A 198 16.64 -3.80 -17.84
CA GLN A 198 17.27 -4.63 -18.88
C GLN A 198 16.48 -4.63 -20.19
N GLU A 199 15.16 -4.66 -20.14
CA GLU A 199 14.30 -4.61 -21.33
C GLU A 199 14.36 -3.26 -22.05
N LEU A 200 14.59 -2.16 -21.33
CA LEU A 200 14.70 -0.81 -21.90
C LEU A 200 16.07 -0.51 -22.55
N GLN A 201 17.09 -1.33 -22.25
CA GLN A 201 18.44 -1.20 -22.79
C GLN A 201 18.69 -2.06 -24.04
N GLN A 202 17.73 -2.92 -24.40
CA GLN A 202 17.76 -3.80 -25.56
C GLN A 202 17.00 -3.20 -26.75
#